data_AF-A0A6A9T4I3-F1
#
_entry.id   AF-A0A6A9T4I3-F1
#
_cell.length_a   1.000
_cell.length_b   1.000
_cell.length_c   1.000
_cell.angle_alpha   90.00
_cell.angle_beta   90.00
_cell.angle_gamma   90.00
#
_symmetry.space_group_name_H-M   'P 1'
#
loop_
_entity.id
_entity.type
_entity.pdbx_description
1 polymer ?
#
loop_
_entity_poly.entity_id
_entity_poly.type
_entity_poly.pdbx_seq_one_letter_code
_entity_poly.pdbx_strand_id
1 'polypeptide(L)'
;MKLSKGKVTYPNAKSVLRIEEDGRYTEDIIELRDKELSGEDLLRTVIEDGDRSAALPDLDTTHATAREQRQKLPEEYRRIERPETYVQLVTNSRQKRVNCEHHLKERSIANSLIHELIMPSLGPTQTRSFLF
;
A
#
# COMPACT_ATOMS: atom_id res chain seq x y z
N MET A 1 -14.14 -19.20 5.82
CA MET A 1 -14.07 -17.74 6.09
C MET A 1 -14.75 -17.48 7.42
N LYS A 2 -14.13 -16.76 8.37
CA LYS A 2 -14.74 -16.42 9.66
C LYS A 2 -15.49 -15.10 9.53
N LEU A 3 -16.80 -15.13 9.75
CA LEU A 3 -17.72 -14.01 9.46
C LEU A 3 -18.08 -13.18 10.70
N SER A 4 -17.14 -13.02 11.64
CA SER A 4 -17.33 -12.09 12.75
C SER A 4 -17.10 -10.66 12.27
N LYS A 5 -18.07 -9.76 12.50
CA LYS A 5 -17.90 -8.31 12.29
C LYS A 5 -16.58 -7.86 12.96
N GLY A 6 -15.67 -7.30 12.18
CA GLY A 6 -14.36 -6.81 12.65
C GLY A 6 -13.15 -7.70 12.34
N LYS A 7 -13.33 -8.91 11.79
CA LYS A 7 -12.21 -9.76 11.32
C LYS A 7 -12.34 -10.04 9.83
N VAL A 8 -12.23 -8.99 9.02
CA VAL A 8 -12.19 -9.12 7.57
C VAL A 8 -10.93 -9.91 7.22
N THR A 9 -11.11 -11.18 6.87
CA THR A 9 -10.01 -12.03 6.42
C THR A 9 -9.89 -11.86 4.91
N TYR A 10 -8.75 -11.39 4.43
CA TYR A 10 -8.48 -11.34 3.00
C TYR A 10 -8.30 -12.78 2.48
N PRO A 11 -9.16 -13.27 1.56
CA PRO A 11 -9.03 -14.63 1.02
C PRO A 11 -7.79 -14.76 0.12
N ASN A 12 -7.42 -16.00 -0.19
CA ASN A 12 -6.32 -16.38 -1.08
C ASN A 12 -4.90 -16.06 -0.57
N ALA A 13 -3.91 -16.70 -1.18
CA ALA A 13 -2.49 -16.43 -0.94
C ALA A 13 -2.14 -15.02 -1.44
N LYS A 14 -1.37 -14.28 -0.63
CA LYS A 14 -0.97 -12.92 -0.92
C LYS A 14 0.52 -12.72 -0.65
N SER A 15 1.09 -11.76 -1.36
CA SER A 15 2.41 -11.16 -1.08
C SER A 15 2.21 -9.76 -0.51
N VAL A 16 3.24 -9.28 0.19
CA VAL A 16 3.34 -7.90 0.65
C VAL A 16 4.57 -7.30 0.01
N LEU A 17 4.36 -6.32 -0.85
CA LEU A 17 5.42 -5.70 -1.63
C LEU A 17 5.70 -4.31 -1.05
N ARG A 18 6.97 -3.97 -0.86
CA ARG A 18 7.38 -2.65 -0.43
C ARG A 18 7.86 -1.81 -1.60
N ILE A 19 7.33 -0.60 -1.73
CA ILE A 19 7.80 0.37 -2.69
C ILE A 19 8.86 1.25 -2.04
N GLU A 20 10.00 1.37 -2.71
CA GLU A 20 11.10 2.26 -2.34
C GLU A 20 11.31 3.27 -3.46
N GLU A 21 11.26 4.55 -3.11
CA GLU A 21 11.55 5.68 -4.01
C GLU A 21 12.60 6.56 -3.35
N ASP A 22 13.63 6.96 -4.12
CA ASP A 22 14.73 7.80 -3.63
C ASP A 22 15.38 7.31 -2.31
N GLY A 23 15.48 5.99 -2.14
CA GLY A 23 16.06 5.36 -0.95
C GLY A 23 15.17 5.38 0.29
N ARG A 24 13.87 5.69 0.13
CA ARG A 24 12.87 5.77 1.20
C ARG A 24 11.66 4.91 0.91
N TYR A 25 11.04 4.40 1.97
CA TYR A 25 9.80 3.64 1.85
C TYR A 25 8.60 4.56 1.73
N THR A 26 7.79 4.33 0.71
CA THR A 26 6.61 5.15 0.41
C THR A 26 5.32 4.43 0.79
N GLU A 27 5.20 3.15 0.42
CA GLU A 27 4.01 2.36 0.69
C GLU A 27 4.28 0.85 0.67
N ASP A 28 3.37 0.10 1.30
CA ASP A 28 3.29 -1.36 1.18
C ASP A 28 2.03 -1.76 0.40
N ILE A 29 2.19 -2.61 -0.62
CA ILE A 29 1.11 -3.14 -1.46
C ILE A 29 0.82 -4.58 -1.07
N ILE A 30 -0.43 -4.87 -0.75
CA ILE A 30 -0.93 -6.22 -0.47
C ILE A 30 -1.69 -6.72 -1.70
N GLU A 31 -1.19 -7.80 -2.30
CA GLU A 31 -1.68 -8.34 -3.58
C GLU A 31 -1.65 -9.87 -3.59
N LEU A 32 -2.38 -10.49 -4.52
CA LEU A 32 -2.25 -11.92 -4.82
C LEU A 32 -0.80 -12.32 -5.13
N ARG A 33 -0.36 -13.46 -4.57
CA ARG A 33 1.01 -13.97 -4.71
C ARG A 33 1.42 -14.26 -6.17
N ASP A 34 0.47 -14.61 -7.02
CA ASP A 34 0.73 -14.98 -8.42
C ASP A 34 0.79 -13.78 -9.37
N LYS A 35 0.69 -12.54 -8.85
CA LYS A 35 0.72 -11.32 -9.66
C LYS A 35 2.10 -10.68 -9.54
N GLU A 36 2.75 -10.46 -10.67
CA GLU A 36 3.96 -9.68 -10.74
C GLU A 36 3.64 -8.19 -10.60
N LEU A 37 4.34 -7.53 -9.68
CA LEU A 37 4.28 -6.11 -9.41
C LEU A 37 5.70 -5.63 -9.05
N SER A 38 5.95 -4.35 -9.25
CA SER A 38 7.20 -3.70 -8.81
C SER A 38 7.25 -3.62 -7.28
N GLY A 39 8.46 -3.73 -6.72
CA GLY A 39 8.70 -3.62 -5.27
C GLY A 39 9.48 -4.81 -4.72
N GLU A 40 9.92 -4.69 -3.47
CA GLU A 40 10.55 -5.79 -2.74
C GLU A 40 9.47 -6.68 -2.10
N ASP A 41 9.46 -7.98 -2.39
CA ASP A 41 8.60 -8.92 -1.65
C ASP A 41 9.15 -9.12 -0.23
N LEU A 42 8.35 -8.70 0.75
CA LEU A 42 8.67 -8.80 2.17
C LEU A 42 8.47 -10.22 2.71
N LEU A 43 7.72 -11.08 2.01
CA LEU A 43 7.48 -12.45 2.42
C LEU A 43 8.49 -13.39 1.77
N ARG A 44 9.29 -14.06 2.61
CA ARG A 44 10.27 -15.06 2.17
C ARG A 44 9.88 -16.44 2.68
N THR A 45 10.00 -17.45 1.84
CA THR A 45 9.84 -18.86 2.26
C THR A 45 10.97 -19.20 3.22
N VAL A 46 10.64 -19.62 4.44
CA VAL A 46 11.61 -20.03 5.49
C VAL A 46 11.59 -21.55 5.75
N ILE A 47 10.49 -22.21 5.39
CA ILE A 47 10.28 -23.66 5.48
C ILE A 47 9.60 -24.09 4.17
N GLU A 48 10.11 -25.15 3.57
CA GLU A 48 9.58 -25.80 2.37
C GLU A 48 9.63 -27.31 2.57
N ASP A 49 8.51 -28.00 2.33
CA ASP A 49 8.37 -29.46 2.53
C ASP A 49 8.80 -30.00 3.90
N GLY A 50 8.72 -29.16 4.95
CA GLY A 50 9.09 -29.51 6.32
C GLY A 50 10.53 -29.20 6.69
N ASP A 51 11.35 -28.81 5.70
CA ASP A 51 12.75 -28.46 5.88
C ASP A 51 12.96 -26.95 5.79
N ARG A 52 14.02 -26.47 6.43
CA ARG A 52 14.37 -25.05 6.37
C ARG A 52 14.96 -24.72 4.99
N SER A 53 14.40 -23.72 4.33
CA SER A 53 14.88 -23.24 3.03
C SER A 53 16.20 -22.46 3.13
N ALA A 54 16.53 -21.91 4.31
CA ALA A 54 17.75 -21.15 4.56
C ALA A 54 18.21 -21.19 6.03
N ALA A 55 19.50 -20.91 6.25
CA ALA A 55 20.07 -20.67 7.58
C ALA A 55 19.47 -19.41 8.22
N LEU A 56 19.43 -19.35 9.55
CA LEU A 56 19.06 -18.10 10.24
C LEU A 56 20.21 -17.10 10.12
N PRO A 57 19.91 -15.81 9.95
CA PRO A 57 20.90 -14.77 10.16
C PRO A 57 21.36 -14.78 11.62
N ASP A 58 22.60 -14.38 11.85
CA ASP A 58 23.08 -14.08 13.19
C ASP A 58 22.46 -12.78 13.74
N LEU A 59 22.73 -12.51 15.02
CA LEU A 59 22.21 -11.32 15.70
C LEU A 59 22.76 -10.02 15.11
N ASP A 60 24.04 -9.99 14.72
CA ASP A 60 24.67 -8.77 14.19
C ASP A 60 24.07 -8.38 12.84
N THR A 61 23.85 -9.37 11.98
CA THR A 61 23.16 -9.23 10.69
C THR A 61 21.74 -8.71 10.92
N THR A 62 20.99 -9.33 11.86
CA THR A 62 19.63 -8.91 12.18
C THR A 62 19.57 -7.46 12.69
N HIS A 63 20.53 -7.07 13.54
CA HIS A 63 20.65 -5.69 14.03
C HIS A 63 20.99 -4.71 12.92
N ALA A 64 21.90 -5.06 12.01
CA ALA A 64 22.27 -4.22 10.87
C ALA A 64 21.06 -4.00 9.95
N THR A 65 20.36 -5.07 9.57
CA THR A 65 19.14 -4.98 8.75
C THR A 65 18.07 -4.11 9.42
N ALA A 66 17.82 -4.29 10.72
CA ALA A 66 16.84 -3.47 11.43
C ALA A 66 17.20 -1.97 11.44
N ARG A 67 18.49 -1.64 11.61
CA ARG A 67 18.96 -0.24 11.56
C ARG A 67 18.79 0.36 10.18
N GLU A 68 19.19 -0.36 9.14
CA GLU A 68 19.09 0.09 7.74
C GLU A 68 17.62 0.33 7.35
N GLN A 69 16.75 -0.65 7.59
CA GLN A 69 15.32 -0.59 7.26
C GLN A 69 14.65 0.57 8.01
N ARG A 70 15.00 0.78 9.29
CA ARG A 70 14.49 1.92 10.06
C ARG A 70 14.91 3.25 9.46
N GLN A 71 16.13 3.39 8.94
CA GLN A 71 16.64 4.62 8.32
C GLN A 71 15.91 4.96 7.00
N LYS A 72 15.46 3.95 6.26
CA LYS A 72 14.69 4.10 5.02
C LYS A 72 13.24 4.54 5.27
N LEU A 73 12.68 4.32 6.45
CA LEU A 73 11.34 4.80 6.79
C LEU A 73 11.33 6.33 6.99
N PRO A 74 10.43 7.10 6.33
CA PRO A 74 10.26 8.54 6.58
C PRO A 74 10.02 8.90 8.05
N GLU A 75 10.38 10.12 8.44
CA GLU A 75 10.39 10.54 9.85
C GLU A 75 8.98 10.72 10.42
N GLU A 76 8.01 11.13 9.61
CA GLU A 76 6.58 11.16 9.96
C GLU A 76 6.06 9.81 10.48
N TYR A 77 6.58 8.69 9.98
CA TYR A 77 6.19 7.35 10.41
C TYR A 77 7.05 6.80 11.56
N ARG A 78 8.23 7.40 11.80
CA ARG A 78 9.19 6.92 12.81
C ARG A 78 9.07 7.64 14.16
N ARG A 79 8.38 8.78 14.20
CA ARG A 79 8.20 9.58 15.42
C ARG A 79 7.51 8.77 16.53
N ILE A 80 7.96 8.99 17.77
CA ILE A 80 7.39 8.32 18.95
C ILE A 80 6.03 8.94 19.30
N GLU A 81 5.93 10.27 19.20
CA GLU A 81 4.70 11.00 19.52
C GLU A 81 3.94 11.34 18.25
N ARG A 82 2.66 10.92 18.21
CA ARG A 82 1.70 11.19 17.12
C ARG A 82 2.29 10.92 15.71
N PRO A 83 2.76 9.68 15.43
CA PRO A 83 3.21 9.34 14.10
C PRO A 83 2.05 9.39 13.09
N GLU A 84 2.38 9.63 11.84
CA GLU A 84 1.44 9.44 10.75
C GLU A 84 1.19 7.95 10.48
N THR A 85 0.03 7.64 9.90
CA THR A 85 -0.29 6.27 9.51
C THR A 85 0.46 5.92 8.23
N TYR A 86 1.26 4.86 8.27
CA TYR A 86 1.97 4.37 7.09
C TYR A 86 0.99 3.85 6.03
N VAL A 87 1.25 4.20 4.77
CA VAL A 87 0.36 3.91 3.64
C VAL A 87 0.39 2.42 3.31
N GLN A 88 -0.80 1.83 3.24
CA GLN A 88 -1.00 0.45 2.81
C GLN A 88 -2.05 0.40 1.72
N LEU A 89 -1.70 -0.14 0.57
CA LEU A 89 -2.61 -0.34 -0.55
C LEU A 89 -3.02 -1.81 -0.64
N VAL A 90 -4.29 -2.10 -0.41
CA VAL A 90 -4.87 -3.41 -0.70
C VAL A 90 -5.53 -3.36 -2.06
N THR A 91 -5.00 -4.13 -3.02
CA THR A 91 -5.58 -4.21 -4.36
C THR A 91 -6.69 -5.26 -4.40
N ASN A 92 -7.79 -4.96 -5.09
CA ASN A 92 -8.96 -5.85 -5.22
C ASN A 92 -8.86 -6.78 -6.45
N SER A 93 -7.66 -7.13 -6.90
CA SER A 93 -7.39 -7.69 -8.24
C SER A 93 -8.23 -8.91 -8.64
N ARG A 94 -8.81 -9.66 -7.70
CA ARG A 94 -9.84 -10.66 -7.98
C ARG A 94 -10.85 -10.81 -6.83
N GLN A 95 -11.52 -9.73 -6.42
CA GLN A 95 -12.68 -9.87 -5.52
C GLN A 95 -13.94 -10.30 -6.31
N LYS A 96 -13.89 -11.44 -7.00
CA LYS A 96 -15.12 -12.15 -7.37
C LYS A 96 -15.33 -13.28 -6.38
N ARG A 97 -16.48 -13.16 -5.69
CA ARG A 97 -17.15 -14.10 -4.76
C ARG A 97 -16.91 -13.77 -3.28
N VAL A 98 -17.99 -13.23 -2.71
CA VAL A 98 -18.32 -12.91 -1.31
C VAL A 98 -18.16 -11.42 -0.95
N ASN A 99 -19.32 -10.76 -0.94
CA ASN A 99 -19.62 -9.39 -0.50
C ASN A 99 -18.61 -8.77 0.46
N CYS A 100 -17.87 -7.77 -0.01
CA CYS A 100 -17.05 -6.88 0.82
C CYS A 100 -17.60 -5.45 0.77
N GLU A 101 -18.90 -5.27 1.08
CA GLU A 101 -19.60 -3.98 1.00
C GLU A 101 -19.31 -2.97 2.13
N HIS A 102 -18.30 -3.16 2.98
CA HIS A 102 -18.20 -2.36 4.21
C HIS A 102 -17.04 -1.34 4.29
N HIS A 103 -16.28 -1.08 3.21
CA HIS A 103 -15.20 -0.08 3.27
C HIS A 103 -15.19 0.96 2.14
N LEU A 104 -16.17 0.93 1.23
CA LEU A 104 -16.23 1.89 0.11
C LEU A 104 -16.96 3.20 0.46
N LYS A 105 -17.56 3.33 1.65
CA LYS A 105 -18.32 4.54 2.00
C LYS A 105 -17.45 5.73 2.43
N GLU A 106 -16.23 5.53 2.92
CA GLU A 106 -15.38 6.65 3.37
C GLU A 106 -14.60 7.31 2.21
N ARG A 107 -14.44 6.63 1.07
CA ARG A 107 -13.77 7.19 -0.12
C ARG A 107 -14.67 8.03 -1.02
N SER A 108 -16.00 7.89 -0.92
CA SER A 108 -16.95 8.69 -1.71
C SER A 108 -16.97 10.16 -1.32
N ILE A 109 -16.65 10.48 -0.06
CA ILE A 109 -16.70 11.85 0.47
C ILE A 109 -15.35 12.56 0.27
N ALA A 110 -14.23 11.84 0.38
CA ALA A 110 -12.90 12.41 0.17
C ALA A 110 -12.65 12.79 -1.30
N ASN A 111 -13.14 11.99 -2.26
CA ASN A 111 -12.95 12.29 -3.69
C ASN A 111 -13.84 13.42 -4.23
N SER A 112 -14.96 13.74 -3.58
CA SER A 112 -15.79 14.90 -4.01
C SER A 112 -15.21 16.23 -3.54
N LEU A 113 -14.57 16.25 -2.37
CA LEU A 113 -13.98 17.47 -1.78
C LEU A 113 -12.67 17.88 -2.47
N ILE A 114 -11.91 16.93 -3.01
CA ILE A 114 -10.67 17.24 -3.75
C ILE A 114 -10.97 17.88 -5.12
N HIS A 115 -12.12 17.58 -5.72
CA HIS A 115 -12.51 18.14 -7.02
C HIS A 115 -13.07 19.57 -6.94
N GLU A 116 -13.56 20.02 -5.77
CA GLU A 116 -14.01 21.40 -5.55
C GLU A 116 -12.88 22.36 -5.13
N LEU A 117 -11.79 21.85 -4.54
CA LEU A 117 -10.70 22.67 -3.98
C LEU A 117 -9.53 22.92 -4.94
N ILE A 118 -9.52 22.32 -6.13
CA ILE A 118 -8.45 22.50 -7.14
C ILE A 118 -9.03 22.94 -8.49
N MET A 119 -9.68 24.10 -8.53
CA MET A 119 -9.86 24.92 -9.75
C MET A 119 -10.08 26.40 -9.34
N PRO A 120 -9.04 27.18 -8.98
CA PRO A 120 -9.18 28.62 -8.89
C PRO A 120 -9.06 29.22 -10.31
N SER A 121 -10.11 29.94 -10.71
CA SER A 121 -10.11 31.04 -11.68
C SER A 121 -9.33 30.88 -12.99
N LEU A 122 -10.05 30.65 -14.09
CA LEU A 122 -9.74 31.30 -15.36
C LEU A 122 -11.01 31.92 -15.93
N GLY A 123 -11.14 33.23 -15.70
CA GLY A 123 -12.05 34.11 -16.42
C GLY A 123 -11.60 34.34 -17.88
N PRO A 124 -12.36 35.12 -18.65
CA PRO A 124 -12.75 34.73 -20.00
C PRO A 124 -11.75 35.17 -21.07
N THR A 125 -11.35 34.25 -21.95
CA THR A 125 -10.79 34.59 -23.27
C THR A 125 -11.84 34.34 -24.34
N GLN A 126 -12.49 35.44 -24.68
CA GLN A 126 -13.30 35.64 -25.88
C GLN A 126 -12.38 35.57 -27.11
N THR A 127 -12.62 34.66 -28.05
CA THR A 127 -12.25 34.87 -29.45
C THR A 127 -13.30 34.20 -30.33
N ARG A 128 -13.96 35.05 -31.12
CA ARG A 128 -15.07 34.74 -32.01
C ARG A 128 -14.63 33.85 -33.19
N SER A 129 -15.54 32.98 -33.58
CA SER A 129 -15.65 32.33 -34.89
C SER A 129 -15.57 33.32 -36.06
N PHE A 130 -15.07 32.86 -37.21
CA PHE A 130 -15.58 33.04 -38.60
C PHE A 130 -14.56 32.30 -39.50
N LEU A 131 -14.85 31.14 -40.12
CA LEU A 131 -15.63 30.96 -41.35
C LEU A 131 -15.44 32.12 -42.35
N PHE A 132 -14.42 32.03 -43.20
CA PHE A 132 -14.53 31.94 -44.66
C PHE A 132 -13.21 31.45 -45.24
#